data_AF-A0A8S3R226-F1
#
_entry.id   AF-A0A8S3R226-F1
#
_cell.length_a   1.000
_cell.length_b   1.000
_cell.length_c   1.000
_cell.angle_alpha   90.00
_cell.angle_beta   90.00
_cell.angle_gamma   90.00
#
_symmetry.space_group_name_H-M   'P 1'
#
loop_
_entity.id
_entity.type
_entity.pdbx_description
1 polymer ?
#
loop_
_entity_poly.entity_id
_entity_poly.type
_entity_poly.pdbx_seq_one_letter_code
_entity_poly.pdbx_strand_id
1 'polypeptide(L)'
;MITIRSLLLELSKVPEDQLEARMKSLILAYDKMCHLDCIKAPLNKLWKTIKKIVDRLHLQNHKDARCKVTYDPSTIPESYNTMIAEQTFSWFSRDRQPEWYNSEIIYARNMRDKYNALGLWSEYKFWRNKTKQIVDNSKKNYYKNMVKDSNDPKTLWKCLHSLNPKVKNTPYELATEDNNTTKSKKCIADTFNNFFTSCAEKLREQGSYTPVNKADFSNLSKFVKNKLHKT
;
A
#
# COMPACT_ATOMS: atom_id res chain seq x y z
N MET A 1 5.52 -27.61 -2.58
CA MET A 1 5.45 -26.43 -1.68
C MET A 1 4.04 -25.94 -1.63
N ILE A 2 3.60 -25.49 -0.46
CA ILE A 2 2.21 -25.16 -0.20
C ILE A 2 2.16 -23.76 0.42
N THR A 3 1.22 -22.91 -0.03
CA THR A 3 0.97 -21.61 0.63
C THR A 3 0.44 -21.83 2.04
N ILE A 4 0.60 -20.87 2.96
CA ILE A 4 0.11 -21.01 4.36
C ILE A 4 -1.38 -21.42 4.41
N ARG A 5 -2.20 -20.87 3.50
CA ARG A 5 -3.63 -21.21 3.41
C ARG A 5 -3.86 -22.65 2.93
N SER A 6 -3.17 -23.05 1.87
CA SER A 6 -3.26 -24.42 1.35
C SER A 6 -2.71 -25.45 2.36
N LEU A 7 -1.72 -25.05 3.17
CA LEU A 7 -1.15 -25.88 4.23
C LEU A 7 -2.21 -26.18 5.30
N LEU A 8 -2.91 -25.15 5.75
CA LEU A 8 -4.00 -25.30 6.72
C LEU A 8 -5.15 -26.15 6.18
N LEU A 9 -5.50 -25.99 4.90
CA LEU A 9 -6.56 -26.77 4.23
C LEU A 9 -6.18 -28.22 3.98
N GLU A 10 -4.90 -28.52 3.73
CA GLU A 10 -4.45 -29.92 3.64
C GLU A 10 -4.48 -30.57 5.02
N LEU A 11 -3.93 -29.90 6.03
CA LEU A 11 -3.84 -30.45 7.38
C LEU A 11 -5.21 -30.64 8.05
N SER A 12 -6.21 -29.82 7.70
CA SER A 12 -7.58 -30.01 8.21
C SER A 12 -8.28 -31.27 7.68
N LYS A 13 -7.72 -31.91 6.63
CA LYS A 13 -8.26 -33.13 6.03
C LYS A 13 -7.53 -34.39 6.49
N VAL A 14 -6.47 -34.24 7.28
CA VAL A 14 -5.62 -35.35 7.72
C VAL A 14 -6.10 -35.83 9.10
N PRO A 15 -6.30 -37.14 9.29
CA PRO A 15 -6.60 -37.72 10.60
C PRO A 15 -5.55 -37.36 11.66
N GLU A 16 -5.98 -37.17 12.91
CA GLU A 16 -5.13 -36.64 13.99
C GLU A 16 -3.93 -37.56 14.32
N ASP A 17 -4.09 -38.86 14.16
CA ASP A 17 -3.07 -39.90 14.31
C ASP A 17 -1.94 -39.81 13.25
N GLN A 18 -2.24 -39.27 12.07
CA GLN A 18 -1.28 -39.12 10.96
C GLN A 18 -0.76 -37.69 10.82
N LEU A 19 -1.33 -36.76 11.58
CA LEU A 19 -1.09 -35.34 11.44
C LEU A 19 0.37 -34.97 11.66
N GLU A 20 1.02 -35.53 12.69
CA GLU A 20 2.42 -35.21 13.01
C GLU A 20 3.40 -35.72 11.94
N ALA A 21 3.19 -36.95 11.45
CA ALA A 21 3.99 -37.51 10.36
C ALA A 21 3.84 -36.67 9.09
N ARG A 22 2.60 -36.26 8.78
CA ARG A 22 2.31 -35.39 7.65
C ARG A 22 2.97 -34.02 7.81
N MET A 23 2.91 -33.40 8.99
CA MET A 23 3.56 -32.12 9.27
C MET A 23 5.08 -32.17 9.04
N LYS A 24 5.76 -33.23 9.49
CA LYS A 24 7.20 -33.42 9.27
C LYS A 24 7.58 -33.59 7.80
N SER A 25 6.66 -34.14 7.00
CA SER A 25 6.86 -34.32 5.55
C SER A 25 6.70 -33.01 4.74
N LEU A 26 6.12 -31.96 5.34
CA LEU A 26 5.78 -30.74 4.63
C LEU A 26 6.91 -29.69 4.72
N ILE A 27 7.05 -28.94 3.64
CA ILE A 27 8.01 -27.86 3.52
C ILE A 27 7.25 -26.58 3.18
N LEU A 28 7.37 -25.61 4.07
CA LEU A 28 6.81 -24.27 3.94
C LEU A 28 7.87 -23.32 3.40
N ALA A 29 7.61 -22.75 2.22
CA ALA A 29 8.47 -21.73 1.62
C ALA A 29 7.81 -20.35 1.71
N TYR A 30 8.56 -19.34 2.17
CA TYR A 30 8.09 -17.97 2.29
C TYR A 30 9.25 -16.97 2.31
N ASP A 31 9.17 -15.88 1.55
CA ASP A 31 10.30 -14.93 1.36
C ASP A 31 10.78 -14.31 2.67
N LYS A 32 9.85 -13.78 3.47
CA LYS A 32 10.15 -13.13 4.75
C LYS A 32 9.96 -14.07 5.92
N MET A 33 10.40 -15.33 5.77
CA MET A 33 10.26 -16.34 6.83
C MET A 33 10.88 -15.84 8.13
N CYS A 34 12.02 -15.14 8.07
CA CYS A 34 12.66 -14.54 9.22
C CYS A 34 11.77 -13.57 10.01
N HIS A 35 10.94 -12.78 9.34
CA HIS A 35 9.98 -11.89 10.00
C HIS A 35 8.75 -12.67 10.47
N LEU A 36 8.27 -13.62 9.66
CA LEU A 36 7.09 -14.42 9.97
C LEU A 36 7.32 -15.34 11.19
N ASP A 37 8.52 -15.91 11.30
CA ASP A 37 8.92 -16.76 12.44
C ASP A 37 9.18 -15.94 13.71
N CYS A 38 9.50 -14.65 13.57
CA CYS A 38 9.60 -13.71 14.70
C CYS A 38 8.24 -13.21 15.20
N ILE A 39 7.20 -13.28 14.38
CA ILE A 39 5.84 -13.03 14.87
C ILE A 39 5.56 -14.18 15.83
N LYS A 40 5.27 -13.85 17.10
CA LYS A 40 4.79 -14.80 18.12
C LYS A 40 3.40 -15.32 17.73
N ALA A 41 3.29 -15.90 16.54
CA ALA A 41 2.15 -16.68 16.13
C ALA A 41 1.90 -17.70 17.25
N PRO A 42 0.62 -18.02 17.56
CA PRO A 42 0.32 -19.00 18.58
C PRO A 42 1.19 -20.22 18.28
N LEU A 43 2.05 -20.57 19.25
CA LEU A 43 3.11 -21.59 19.18
C LEU A 43 2.48 -22.98 18.98
N ASN A 44 1.73 -23.15 17.90
CA ASN A 44 1.08 -24.40 17.57
C ASN A 44 2.19 -25.40 17.24
N LYS A 45 1.96 -26.66 17.63
CA LYS A 45 2.89 -27.76 17.39
C LYS A 45 3.31 -27.82 15.91
N LEU A 46 2.39 -27.46 15.01
CA LEU A 46 2.62 -27.31 13.57
C LEU A 46 3.78 -26.38 13.22
N TRP A 47 3.78 -25.14 13.70
CA TRP A 47 4.77 -24.12 13.32
C TRP A 47 6.18 -24.46 13.80
N LYS A 48 6.29 -25.21 14.91
CA LYS A 48 7.58 -25.73 15.39
C LYS A 48 8.07 -26.95 14.61
N THR A 49 7.16 -27.74 14.05
CA THR A 49 7.47 -29.05 13.45
C THR A 49 7.73 -28.96 11.95
N ILE A 50 7.07 -28.04 11.25
CA ILE A 50 7.21 -27.93 9.79
C ILE A 50 8.59 -27.38 9.41
N LYS A 51 9.16 -27.93 8.33
CA LYS A 51 10.41 -27.41 7.76
C LYS A 51 10.14 -26.10 7.04
N LYS A 52 10.91 -25.06 7.36
CA LYS A 52 10.75 -23.71 6.83
C LYS A 52 11.94 -23.35 5.94
N ILE A 53 11.66 -22.84 4.76
CA ILE A 53 12.69 -22.36 3.83
C ILE A 53 12.33 -20.97 3.31
N VAL A 54 13.34 -20.24 2.86
CA VAL A 54 13.20 -19.00 2.10
C VAL A 54 13.46 -19.31 0.63
N ASP A 55 12.81 -18.58 -0.27
CA ASP A 55 13.06 -18.68 -1.70
C ASP A 55 14.55 -18.54 -2.04
N ARG A 56 15.04 -19.34 -3.01
CA ARG A 56 16.47 -19.35 -3.41
C ARG A 56 16.97 -17.98 -3.86
N LEU A 57 16.21 -17.27 -4.70
CA LEU A 57 16.58 -15.95 -5.20
C LEU A 57 16.48 -14.89 -4.09
N HIS A 58 15.45 -14.98 -3.24
CA HIS A 58 15.31 -14.10 -2.10
C HIS A 58 16.46 -14.27 -1.10
N LEU A 59 16.85 -15.52 -0.81
CA LEU A 59 17.88 -15.84 0.17
C LEU A 59 19.29 -15.45 -0.31
N GLN A 60 19.57 -15.59 -1.62
CA GLN A 60 20.81 -15.12 -2.23
C GLN A 60 21.04 -13.62 -1.94
N ASN A 61 19.99 -12.83 -2.10
CA ASN A 61 20.01 -11.37 -1.90
C ASN A 61 19.77 -10.95 -0.44
N HIS A 62 19.55 -11.90 0.48
CA HIS A 62 19.24 -11.61 1.86
C HIS A 62 20.48 -11.09 2.62
N LYS A 63 20.29 -10.02 3.39
CA LYS A 63 21.37 -9.34 4.13
C LYS A 63 21.79 -10.07 5.42
N ASP A 64 20.86 -10.71 6.11
CA ASP A 64 21.15 -11.45 7.35
C ASP A 64 21.75 -12.83 7.04
N ALA A 65 22.98 -13.07 7.48
CA ALA A 65 23.70 -14.34 7.31
C ALA A 65 23.03 -15.51 8.06
N ARG A 66 22.35 -15.24 9.19
CA ARG A 66 21.66 -16.29 9.97
C ARG A 66 20.51 -16.90 9.18
N CYS A 67 19.84 -16.09 8.36
CA CYS A 67 18.76 -16.56 7.51
C CYS A 67 19.27 -17.56 6.46
N LYS A 68 20.50 -17.37 5.95
CA LYS A 68 21.13 -18.26 4.98
C LYS A 68 21.39 -19.66 5.53
N VAL A 69 21.58 -19.77 6.85
CA VAL A 69 21.76 -21.06 7.55
C VAL A 69 20.41 -21.65 7.98
N THR A 70 19.54 -20.81 8.56
CA THR A 70 18.29 -21.27 9.20
C THR A 70 17.22 -21.69 8.20
N TYR A 71 17.15 -21.01 7.05
CA TYR A 71 16.08 -21.19 6.06
C TYR A 71 16.62 -21.68 4.71
N ASP A 72 17.72 -22.44 4.74
CA ASP A 72 18.46 -22.86 3.55
C ASP A 72 17.63 -23.82 2.63
N PRO A 73 17.36 -23.42 1.38
CA PRO A 73 16.67 -24.24 0.39
C PRO A 73 17.59 -25.27 -0.30
N SER A 74 18.89 -25.37 0.05
CA SER A 74 19.77 -26.44 -0.47
C SER A 74 19.27 -27.84 -0.15
N THR A 75 18.48 -27.94 0.92
CA THR A 75 17.93 -29.19 1.44
C THR A 75 16.71 -29.72 0.68
N ILE A 76 16.30 -29.06 -0.41
CA ILE A 76 15.23 -29.51 -1.31
C ILE A 76 15.77 -29.70 -2.74
N PRO A 77 15.22 -30.64 -3.52
CA PRO A 77 15.67 -30.90 -4.88
C PRO A 77 15.61 -29.66 -5.77
N GLU A 78 16.53 -29.57 -6.74
CA GLU A 78 16.63 -28.39 -7.62
C GLU A 78 15.35 -28.16 -8.44
N SER A 79 14.64 -29.24 -8.78
CA SER A 79 13.37 -29.25 -9.51
C SER A 79 12.19 -28.56 -8.79
N TYR A 80 12.30 -28.28 -7.49
CA TYR A 80 11.26 -27.55 -6.75
C TYR A 80 11.35 -26.05 -7.03
N ASN A 81 10.33 -25.50 -7.68
CA ASN A 81 10.24 -24.07 -7.99
C ASN A 81 9.90 -23.22 -6.75
N THR A 82 10.91 -22.76 -6.01
CA THR A 82 10.73 -21.94 -4.79
C THR A 82 10.10 -20.58 -5.06
N MET A 83 10.17 -20.10 -6.30
CA MET A 83 9.67 -18.78 -6.72
C MET A 83 8.14 -18.73 -6.86
N ILE A 84 7.44 -19.87 -6.68
CA ILE A 84 5.98 -19.95 -6.74
C ILE A 84 5.32 -19.00 -5.72
N ALA A 85 5.95 -18.75 -4.56
CA ALA A 85 5.40 -17.85 -3.55
C ALA A 85 5.32 -16.39 -4.05
N GLU A 86 6.36 -15.91 -4.74
CA GLU A 86 6.37 -14.58 -5.37
C GLU A 86 5.38 -14.49 -6.52
N GLN A 87 5.33 -15.52 -7.39
CA GLN A 87 4.35 -15.56 -8.48
C GLN A 87 2.91 -15.53 -7.93
N THR A 88 2.64 -16.32 -6.89
CA THR A 88 1.31 -16.41 -6.28
C THR A 88 0.92 -15.09 -5.62
N PHE A 89 1.81 -14.42 -4.88
CA PHE A 89 1.51 -13.11 -4.28
C PHE A 89 1.38 -12.01 -5.32
N SER A 90 2.21 -12.02 -6.37
CA SER A 90 2.08 -11.16 -7.54
C SER A 90 0.72 -11.34 -8.21
N TRP A 91 0.27 -12.59 -8.42
CA TRP A 91 -1.05 -12.90 -8.96
C TRP A 91 -2.18 -12.47 -8.03
N PHE A 92 -2.12 -12.73 -6.72
CA PHE A 92 -3.09 -12.25 -5.74
C PHE A 92 -3.17 -10.72 -5.64
N SER A 93 -2.05 -10.03 -5.84
CA SER A 93 -2.02 -8.55 -5.88
C SER A 93 -2.62 -7.99 -7.17
N ARG A 94 -2.59 -8.77 -8.27
CA ARG A 94 -3.29 -8.47 -9.52
C ARG A 94 -4.79 -8.77 -9.45
N ASP A 95 -5.21 -9.71 -8.60
CA ASP A 95 -6.62 -10.08 -8.40
C ASP A 95 -7.42 -9.07 -7.58
N ARG A 96 -6.78 -8.16 -6.84
CA ARG A 96 -7.47 -7.03 -6.21
C ARG A 96 -7.55 -5.85 -7.17
N GLN A 97 -8.47 -5.96 -8.12
CA GLN A 97 -8.88 -4.81 -8.91
C GLN A 97 -9.44 -3.72 -7.98
N PRO A 98 -9.07 -2.44 -8.17
CA PRO A 98 -9.65 -1.34 -7.39
C PRO A 98 -11.17 -1.32 -7.52
N GLU A 99 -11.90 -0.91 -6.49
CA GLU A 99 -13.38 -0.90 -6.53
C GLU A 99 -13.96 0.02 -7.61
N TRP A 100 -13.23 1.04 -8.05
CA TRP A 100 -13.61 1.88 -9.19
C TRP A 100 -13.43 1.20 -10.55
N TYR A 101 -12.83 0.01 -10.60
CA TYR A 101 -12.58 -0.76 -11.81
C TYR A 101 -13.81 -1.63 -12.12
N ASN A 102 -14.55 -1.27 -13.17
CA ASN A 102 -15.84 -1.86 -13.51
C ASN A 102 -15.85 -2.52 -14.91
N SER A 103 -16.97 -3.17 -15.24
CA SER A 103 -17.17 -3.88 -16.52
C SER A 103 -17.04 -2.98 -17.75
N GLU A 104 -17.38 -1.69 -17.64
CA GLU A 104 -17.23 -0.74 -18.75
C GLU A 104 -15.77 -0.48 -19.09
N ILE A 105 -14.89 -0.39 -18.07
CA ILE A 105 -13.44 -0.27 -18.27
C ILE A 105 -12.89 -1.53 -18.95
N ILE A 106 -13.35 -2.71 -18.53
CA ILE A 106 -12.95 -3.99 -19.13
C ILE A 106 -13.37 -4.03 -20.61
N TYR A 107 -14.62 -3.67 -20.91
CA TYR A 107 -15.12 -3.62 -22.27
C TYR A 107 -14.32 -2.64 -23.14
N ALA A 108 -14.10 -1.41 -22.67
CA ALA A 108 -13.36 -0.42 -23.43
C ALA A 108 -11.89 -0.82 -23.68
N ARG A 109 -11.26 -1.46 -22.69
CA ARG A 109 -9.93 -2.06 -22.82
C ARG A 109 -9.91 -3.14 -23.90
N ASN A 110 -10.87 -4.07 -23.86
CA ASN A 110 -10.94 -5.17 -24.83
C ASN A 110 -11.16 -4.64 -26.26
N MET A 111 -12.00 -3.62 -26.43
CA MET A 111 -12.21 -2.98 -27.73
C MET A 111 -10.93 -2.29 -28.23
N ARG A 112 -10.22 -1.56 -27.36
CA ARG A 112 -8.91 -0.98 -27.69
C ARG A 112 -7.94 -2.05 -28.19
N ASP A 113 -7.81 -3.16 -27.45
CA ASP A 113 -6.85 -4.23 -27.76
C ASP A 113 -7.24 -4.97 -29.05
N LYS A 114 -8.55 -5.17 -29.28
CA LYS A 114 -9.10 -5.73 -30.53
C LYS A 114 -8.70 -4.88 -31.74
N TYR A 115 -8.91 -3.56 -31.70
CA TYR A 115 -8.59 -2.70 -32.84
C TYR A 115 -7.08 -2.51 -33.05
N ASN A 116 -6.28 -2.58 -31.98
CA ASN A 116 -4.83 -2.64 -32.09
C ASN A 116 -4.38 -3.90 -32.83
N ALA A 117 -4.96 -5.07 -32.49
CA ALA A 117 -4.64 -6.33 -33.15
C ALA A 117 -5.07 -6.36 -34.62
N LEU A 118 -6.16 -5.66 -34.98
CA LEU A 118 -6.63 -5.52 -36.37
C LEU A 118 -5.88 -4.45 -37.18
N GLY A 119 -4.97 -3.68 -36.57
CA GLY A 119 -4.27 -2.57 -37.25
C GLY A 119 -5.17 -1.37 -37.58
N LEU A 120 -6.38 -1.30 -37.03
CA LEU A 120 -7.35 -0.24 -37.29
C LEU A 120 -7.07 0.97 -36.38
N TRP A 121 -6.25 1.90 -36.88
CA TRP A 121 -5.66 2.96 -36.05
C TRP A 121 -6.65 4.02 -35.57
N SER A 122 -7.64 4.38 -36.39
CA SER A 122 -8.71 5.32 -36.03
C SER A 122 -9.52 4.82 -34.83
N GLU A 123 -9.98 3.59 -34.90
CA GLU A 123 -10.78 2.91 -33.89
C GLU A 123 -9.96 2.65 -32.64
N TYR A 124 -8.71 2.23 -32.79
CA TYR A 124 -7.79 2.12 -31.66
C TYR A 124 -7.64 3.46 -30.92
N LYS A 125 -7.39 4.57 -31.64
CA LYS A 125 -7.23 5.89 -31.03
C LYS A 125 -8.51 6.34 -30.31
N PHE A 126 -9.67 6.11 -30.93
CA PHE A 126 -10.97 6.34 -30.31
C PHE A 126 -11.12 5.56 -29.00
N TRP A 127 -10.92 4.24 -29.04
CA TRP A 127 -11.08 3.38 -27.87
C TRP A 127 -10.03 3.62 -26.79
N ARG A 128 -8.81 4.02 -27.15
CA ARG A 128 -7.78 4.46 -26.19
C ARG A 128 -8.24 5.69 -25.42
N ASN A 129 -8.74 6.71 -26.12
CA ASN A 129 -9.23 7.95 -25.51
C ASN A 129 -10.50 7.69 -24.69
N LYS A 130 -11.42 6.88 -25.20
CA LYS A 130 -12.65 6.46 -24.51
C LYS A 130 -12.33 5.67 -23.24
N THR A 131 -11.38 4.73 -23.29
CA THR A 131 -10.91 3.99 -22.10
C THR A 131 -10.38 4.94 -21.05
N LYS A 132 -9.55 5.92 -21.44
CA LYS A 132 -9.04 6.94 -20.50
C LYS A 132 -10.19 7.72 -19.86
N GLN A 133 -11.16 8.18 -20.65
CA GLN A 133 -12.32 8.92 -20.16
C GLN A 133 -13.15 8.08 -19.17
N ILE A 134 -13.43 6.81 -19.48
CA ILE A 134 -14.20 5.92 -18.61
C ILE A 134 -13.44 5.67 -17.29
N VAL A 135 -12.12 5.46 -17.35
CA VAL A 135 -11.29 5.32 -16.14
C VAL A 135 -11.32 6.58 -15.28
N ASP A 136 -11.16 7.75 -15.89
CA ASP A 136 -11.15 9.03 -15.18
C ASP A 136 -12.52 9.32 -14.54
N ASN A 137 -13.62 9.06 -15.26
CA ASN A 137 -14.99 9.18 -14.75
C ASN A 137 -15.30 8.18 -13.64
N SER A 138 -14.88 6.91 -13.79
CA SER A 138 -15.13 5.88 -12.78
C SER A 138 -14.41 6.19 -11.47
N LYS A 139 -13.15 6.63 -11.53
CA LYS A 139 -12.42 7.14 -10.36
C LYS A 139 -13.13 8.32 -9.73
N LYS A 140 -13.49 9.33 -10.53
CA LYS A 140 -14.17 10.54 -10.05
C LYS A 140 -15.48 10.19 -9.34
N ASN A 141 -16.30 9.34 -9.94
CA ASN A 141 -17.58 8.93 -9.36
C ASN A 141 -17.39 8.11 -8.07
N TYR A 142 -16.44 7.18 -8.06
CA TYR A 142 -16.12 6.39 -6.88
C TYR A 142 -15.74 7.27 -5.68
N TYR A 143 -14.75 8.16 -5.85
CA TYR A 143 -14.33 9.04 -4.75
C TYR A 143 -15.42 10.06 -4.38
N LYS A 144 -16.19 10.56 -5.35
CA LYS A 144 -17.31 11.48 -5.10
C LYS A 144 -18.41 10.82 -4.26
N ASN A 145 -18.76 9.57 -4.57
CA ASN A 145 -19.77 8.83 -3.83
C ASN A 145 -19.25 8.45 -2.45
N MET A 146 -18.01 7.96 -2.35
CA MET A 146 -17.41 7.62 -1.05
C MET A 146 -17.35 8.80 -0.07
N VAL A 147 -17.14 10.03 -0.55
CA VAL A 147 -17.17 11.25 0.29
C VAL A 147 -18.61 11.67 0.66
N LYS A 148 -19.58 11.45 -0.23
CA LYS A 148 -20.99 11.74 0.06
C LYS A 148 -21.58 10.76 1.07
N ASP A 149 -21.19 9.49 0.96
CA ASP A 149 -21.72 8.40 1.78
C ASP A 149 -20.96 8.29 3.12
N SER A 150 -19.82 9.00 3.27
CA SER A 150 -19.07 9.01 4.52
C SER A 150 -19.69 9.95 5.57
N ASN A 151 -20.54 9.40 6.42
CA ASN A 151 -20.94 10.04 7.69
C ASN A 151 -19.85 9.94 8.78
N ASP A 152 -18.84 9.09 8.57
CA ASP A 152 -17.77 8.82 9.53
C ASP A 152 -16.45 9.52 9.14
N PRO A 153 -15.89 10.37 10.02
CA PRO A 153 -14.61 11.06 9.80
C PRO A 153 -13.45 10.12 9.47
N LYS A 154 -13.42 8.90 10.02
CA LYS A 154 -12.33 7.93 9.79
C LYS A 154 -12.35 7.38 8.36
N THR A 155 -13.53 7.19 7.79
CA THR A 155 -13.73 6.77 6.39
C THR A 155 -13.32 7.87 5.42
N LEU A 156 -13.69 9.12 5.72
CA LEU A 156 -13.24 10.30 4.98
C LEU A 156 -11.71 10.44 5.03
N TRP A 157 -11.10 10.16 6.18
CA TRP A 157 -9.64 10.20 6.35
C TRP A 157 -8.92 9.10 5.57
N LYS A 158 -9.47 7.88 5.51
CA LYS A 158 -8.96 6.84 4.62
C LYS A 158 -9.03 7.25 3.15
N CYS A 159 -10.14 7.87 2.73
CA CYS A 159 -10.30 8.42 1.37
C CYS A 159 -9.19 9.44 1.07
N LEU A 160 -9.01 10.44 1.94
CA LEU A 160 -8.00 11.48 1.70
C LEU A 160 -6.58 10.89 1.67
N HIS A 161 -6.26 9.95 2.55
CA HIS A 161 -4.98 9.25 2.53
C HIS A 161 -4.77 8.41 1.26
N SER A 162 -5.84 7.88 0.66
CA SER A 162 -5.75 7.13 -0.61
C SER A 162 -5.53 8.04 -1.83
N LEU A 163 -6.03 9.28 -1.77
CA LEU A 163 -5.87 10.30 -2.81
C LEU A 163 -4.50 10.99 -2.74
N ASN A 164 -3.92 11.08 -1.55
CA ASN A 164 -2.59 11.65 -1.39
C ASN A 164 -1.53 10.68 -1.91
N PRO A 165 -0.63 11.12 -2.82
CA PRO A 165 0.51 10.31 -3.19
C PRO A 165 1.28 9.92 -1.92
N LYS A 166 1.71 8.65 -1.83
CA LYS A 166 2.63 8.20 -0.77
C LYS A 166 4.01 8.79 -1.06
N VAL A 167 4.15 10.10 -0.89
CA VAL A 167 5.44 10.75 -0.97
C VAL A 167 6.24 10.22 0.22
N LYS A 168 7.37 9.56 -0.06
CA LYS A 168 8.35 9.23 0.98
C LYS A 168 8.99 10.55 1.42
N ASN A 169 8.26 11.26 2.26
CA ASN A 169 8.70 12.52 2.81
C ASN A 169 9.65 12.24 3.98
N THR A 170 10.93 12.06 3.66
CA THR A 170 12.01 12.38 4.61
C THR A 170 12.11 13.92 4.73
N PRO A 171 12.46 14.47 5.90
CA PRO A 171 12.26 15.89 6.14
C PRO A 171 13.09 16.77 5.20
N TYR A 172 12.32 17.60 4.53
CA TYR A 172 12.58 18.77 3.70
C TYR A 172 13.51 19.75 4.41
N GLU A 173 14.41 20.33 3.62
CA GLU A 173 15.22 21.45 4.02
C GLU A 173 14.31 22.65 4.37
N LEU A 174 14.57 23.31 5.50
CA LEU A 174 13.91 24.56 5.87
C LEU A 174 14.91 25.71 5.72
N ALA A 175 14.54 26.76 5.01
CA ALA A 175 15.33 27.98 4.99
C ALA A 175 15.19 28.69 6.35
N THR A 176 16.31 28.88 7.03
CA THR A 176 16.42 29.67 8.26
C THR A 176 16.44 31.16 7.92
N GLU A 177 16.24 32.02 8.92
CA GLU A 177 16.23 33.49 8.76
C GLU A 177 17.55 34.02 8.17
N ASP A 178 18.65 33.29 8.34
CA ASP A 178 19.98 33.59 7.78
C ASP A 178 20.15 33.13 6.31
N ASN A 179 19.06 32.79 5.61
CA ASN A 179 19.06 32.21 4.26
C ASN A 179 19.79 30.86 4.12
N ASN A 180 20.17 30.22 5.24
CA ASN A 180 20.79 28.89 5.25
C ASN A 180 19.74 27.79 5.33
N THR A 181 19.92 26.68 4.62
CA THR A 181 19.01 25.52 4.67
C THR A 181 19.41 24.51 5.75
N THR A 182 18.46 24.17 6.64
CA THR A 182 18.65 23.19 7.72
C THR A 182 17.86 21.91 7.46
N LYS A 183 18.50 20.75 7.71
CA LYS A 183 17.87 19.41 7.71
C LYS A 183 17.64 18.87 9.13
N SER A 184 18.08 19.62 10.14
CA SER A 184 18.00 19.19 11.53
C SER A 184 16.56 19.29 12.02
N LYS A 185 15.96 18.15 12.39
CA LYS A 185 14.58 18.09 12.91
C LYS A 185 14.35 19.03 14.09
N LYS A 186 15.35 19.19 14.96
CA LYS A 186 15.31 20.09 16.11
C LYS A 186 15.23 21.55 15.64
N CYS A 187 16.13 21.93 14.74
CA CYS A 187 16.18 23.28 14.18
C CYS A 187 14.88 23.64 13.44
N ILE A 188 14.33 22.71 12.65
CA ILE A 188 13.03 22.86 11.99
C ILE A 188 11.92 23.11 13.03
N ALA A 189 11.86 22.29 14.09
CA ALA A 189 10.85 22.44 15.13
C ALA A 189 10.98 23.78 15.87
N ASP A 190 12.20 24.18 16.22
CA ASP A 190 12.48 25.44 16.90
C ASP A 190 12.09 26.64 16.02
N THR A 191 12.41 26.63 14.71
CA THR A 191 12.00 27.68 13.78
C THR A 191 10.47 27.77 13.66
N PHE A 192 9.76 26.64 13.56
CA PHE A 192 8.30 26.65 13.54
C PHE A 192 7.71 27.18 14.84
N ASN A 193 8.24 26.75 15.99
CA ASN A 193 7.78 27.22 17.29
C ASN A 193 7.96 28.73 17.43
N ASN A 194 9.12 29.26 17.05
CA ASN A 194 9.39 30.69 17.07
C ASN A 194 8.44 31.46 16.15
N PHE A 195 8.19 30.94 14.94
CA PHE A 195 7.24 31.54 14.00
C PHE A 195 5.82 31.62 14.60
N PHE A 196 5.28 30.51 15.11
CA PHE A 196 3.91 30.49 15.65
C PHE A 196 3.78 31.29 16.94
N THR A 197 4.80 31.29 17.80
CA THR A 197 4.83 32.17 18.99
C THR A 197 4.84 33.64 18.57
N SER A 198 5.62 34.01 17.55
CA SER A 198 5.64 35.39 17.04
C SER A 198 4.30 35.82 16.43
N CYS A 199 3.54 34.89 15.83
CA CYS A 199 2.18 35.17 15.36
C CYS A 199 1.24 35.47 16.53
N ALA A 200 1.32 34.67 17.60
CA ALA A 200 0.51 34.88 18.80
C ALA A 200 0.86 36.20 19.50
N GLU A 201 2.14 36.57 19.55
CA GLU A 201 2.62 37.84 20.09
C GLU A 201 2.14 39.03 19.27
N LYS A 202 2.27 38.98 17.93
CA LYS A 202 1.76 40.00 17.01
C LYS A 202 0.25 40.19 17.14
N LEU A 203 -0.51 39.11 17.31
CA LEU A 203 -1.96 39.17 17.51
C LEU A 203 -2.34 39.77 18.88
N ARG A 204 -1.52 39.52 19.91
CA ARG A 204 -1.67 40.15 21.23
C ARG A 204 -1.39 41.66 21.19
N GLU A 205 -0.35 42.07 20.47
CA GLU A 205 0.03 43.48 20.32
C GLU A 205 -0.98 44.29 19.51
N GLN A 206 -1.67 43.67 18.55
CA GLN A 206 -2.70 44.30 17.72
C GLN A 206 -4.07 44.43 18.42
N GLY A 207 -4.20 44.02 19.69
CA GLY A 207 -5.39 44.27 20.52
C GLY A 207 -6.68 43.59 20.05
N SER A 208 -6.65 42.69 19.07
CA SER A 208 -7.83 42.05 18.49
C SER A 208 -7.89 40.56 18.83
N TYR A 209 -8.12 40.25 20.10
CA TYR A 209 -8.64 38.96 20.49
C TYR A 209 -10.04 39.14 21.09
N THR A 210 -11.06 39.12 20.23
CA THR A 210 -12.40 38.73 20.67
C THR A 210 -12.53 37.22 20.48
N PRO A 211 -13.00 36.45 21.48
CA PRO A 211 -13.23 35.03 21.30
C PRO A 211 -14.36 34.84 20.28
N VAL A 212 -14.00 34.46 19.05
CA VAL A 212 -14.99 34.20 18.00
C VAL A 212 -15.71 32.90 18.33
N ASN A 213 -16.94 33.01 18.81
CA ASN A 213 -17.76 31.90 19.31
C ASN A 213 -18.41 31.06 18.18
N LYS A 214 -17.84 31.04 16.98
CA LYS A 214 -18.30 30.18 15.86
C LYS A 214 -17.18 30.00 14.83
N ALA A 215 -16.90 28.74 14.50
CA ALA A 215 -15.92 28.39 13.49
C ALA A 215 -16.35 28.89 12.10
N ASP A 216 -15.63 29.86 11.56
CA ASP A 216 -15.79 30.32 10.17
C ASP A 216 -14.95 29.45 9.23
N PHE A 217 -15.62 28.67 8.39
CA PHE A 217 -15.01 27.78 7.39
C PHE A 217 -14.96 28.39 5.98
N SER A 218 -15.19 29.70 5.85
CA SER A 218 -15.17 30.43 4.58
C SER A 218 -13.85 30.25 3.82
N ASN A 219 -12.73 30.27 4.53
CA ASN A 219 -11.39 30.09 3.97
C ASN A 219 -11.14 28.66 3.48
N LEU A 220 -11.62 27.66 4.21
CA LEU A 220 -11.52 26.24 3.81
C LEU A 220 -12.31 25.99 2.53
N SER A 221 -13.50 26.58 2.45
CA SER A 221 -14.39 26.51 1.28
C SER A 221 -13.78 27.16 0.04
N LYS A 222 -13.08 28.29 0.18
CA LYS A 222 -12.33 28.93 -0.91
C LYS A 222 -11.16 28.08 -1.39
N PHE A 223 -10.40 27.49 -0.47
CA PHE A 223 -9.24 26.65 -0.81
C PHE A 223 -9.65 25.43 -1.66
N VAL A 224 -10.72 24.74 -1.27
CA VAL A 224 -11.24 23.57 -2.01
C VAL A 224 -11.67 23.95 -3.43
N LYS A 225 -12.37 25.07 -3.61
CA LYS A 225 -12.80 25.55 -4.93
C LYS A 225 -11.60 25.86 -5.85
N ASN A 226 -10.58 26.52 -5.32
CA ASN A 226 -9.39 26.88 -6.11
C ASN A 226 -8.56 25.66 -6.54
N LYS A 227 -8.54 24.59 -5.74
CA LYS A 227 -7.85 23.34 -6.07
C LYS A 227 -8.55 22.54 -7.18
N LEU A 228 -9.87 22.65 -7.28
CA LEU A 228 -10.67 21.91 -8.28
C LEU A 228 -10.62 22.52 -9.69
N HIS A 229 -10.28 23.81 -9.83
CA HIS A 229 -10.21 24.50 -11.12
C HIS A 229 -8.85 24.42 -11.84
N LYS A 230 -7.82 23.81 -11.23
CA LYS A 230 -6.47 23.70 -11.82
C LYS A 230 -6.17 22.33 -12.46
N THR A 231 -7.18 21.54 -12.81
CA THR A 231 -7.08 20.26 -13.51
C THR A 231 -8.16 20.13 -14.56
#